data_AF-A0A1J3DNE8-F1
#
_entry.id   AF-A0A1J3DNE8-F1
#
_cell.length_a   1.000
_cell.length_b   1.000
_cell.length_c   1.000
_cell.angle_alpha   90.00
_cell.angle_beta   90.00
_cell.angle_gamma   90.00
#
_symmetry.space_group_name_H-M   'P 1'
#
loop_
_entity.id
_entity.type
_entity.pdbx_description
1 polymer ?
#
loop_
_entity_poly.entity_id
_entity_poly.type
_entity_poly.pdbx_seq_one_letter_code
_entity_poly.pdbx_strand_id
1 'polypeptide(L)'
;MGAFFGVIFVSVEIGLLVAVGISFAKILLQVTRPRTAILGKIPGTSVYRNIHQYPEATRIPGVLTIRVDSAIYFSNSNYVRERIQRWLTDEEEKVKAVSLPRIQFLIIEMSPVTDIDTSGINALEDLYKS
;
A
#
# COMPACT_ATOMS: atom_id res chain seq x y z
N MET A 1 -6.16 7.20 25.72
CA MET A 1 -7.63 7.19 25.94
C MET A 1 -8.12 5.86 26.50
N GLY A 2 -7.98 4.72 25.79
CA GLY A 2 -8.47 3.41 26.28
C GLY A 2 -7.98 3.02 27.69
N ALA A 3 -6.67 3.08 27.94
CA ALA A 3 -6.10 2.84 29.28
C ALA A 3 -6.65 3.80 30.34
N PHE A 4 -6.66 5.10 30.03
CA PHE A 4 -7.08 6.16 30.96
C PHE A 4 -8.54 5.99 31.41
N PHE A 5 -9.48 5.80 30.47
CA PHE A 5 -10.89 5.60 30.81
C PHE A 5 -11.15 4.21 31.42
N GLY A 6 -10.48 3.15 30.97
CA GLY A 6 -10.65 1.81 31.54
C GLY A 6 -10.20 1.72 33.01
N VAL A 7 -9.08 2.37 33.35
CA VAL A 7 -8.57 2.40 34.72
C VAL A 7 -9.46 3.24 35.64
N ILE A 8 -9.93 4.41 35.18
CA ILE A 8 -10.74 5.32 36.01
C ILE A 8 -12.15 4.76 36.28
N PHE A 9 -12.76 4.10 35.30
CA PHE A 9 -14.18 3.72 35.37
C PHE A 9 -14.43 2.23 35.68
N VAL A 10 -13.41 1.37 35.65
CA VAL A 10 -13.59 -0.08 35.86
C VAL A 10 -12.59 -0.65 36.86
N SER A 11 -11.32 -0.85 36.46
CA SER A 11 -10.23 -1.27 37.34
C SER A 11 -8.90 -1.13 36.59
N VAL A 12 -7.79 -1.13 37.33
CA VAL A 12 -6.45 -1.03 36.72
C VAL A 12 -6.18 -2.21 35.78
N GLU A 13 -6.55 -3.43 36.19
CA GLU A 13 -6.32 -4.65 35.42
C GLU A 13 -7.12 -4.65 34.11
N ILE A 14 -8.41 -4.27 34.17
CA ILE A 14 -9.28 -4.23 32.99
C ILE A 14 -8.85 -3.10 32.05
N GLY A 15 -8.49 -1.93 32.59
CA GLY A 15 -7.98 -0.82 31.80
C GLY A 15 -6.68 -1.16 31.06
N LEU A 16 -5.78 -1.89 31.69
CA LEU A 16 -4.55 -2.38 31.05
C LEU A 16 -4.85 -3.40 29.95
N LEU A 17 -5.72 -4.39 30.21
CA LEU A 17 -6.07 -5.42 29.23
C LEU A 17 -6.70 -4.82 27.96
N VAL A 18 -7.61 -3.84 28.13
CA VAL A 18 -8.21 -3.10 27.00
C VAL A 18 -7.16 -2.33 26.21
N ALA A 19 -6.22 -1.66 26.89
CA ALA A 19 -5.17 -0.89 26.22
C ALA A 19 -4.24 -1.77 25.39
N VAL A 20 -3.83 -2.91 25.95
CA VAL A 20 -3.03 -3.93 25.25
C VAL A 20 -3.80 -4.46 24.05
N GLY A 21 -5.08 -4.81 24.21
CA GLY A 21 -5.93 -5.29 23.11
C GLY A 21 -6.05 -4.28 21.97
N ILE A 22 -6.28 -3.01 22.27
CA ILE A 22 -6.32 -1.94 21.26
C ILE A 22 -4.97 -1.78 20.56
N SER A 23 -3.86 -1.87 21.30
CA SER A 23 -2.51 -1.80 20.73
C SER A 23 -2.25 -2.94 19.76
N PHE A 24 -2.58 -4.18 20.14
CA PHE A 24 -2.47 -5.34 19.26
C PHE A 24 -3.35 -5.21 18.02
N ALA A 25 -4.62 -4.81 18.18
CA ALA A 25 -5.53 -4.61 17.06
C ALA A 25 -5.00 -3.55 16.07
N LYS A 26 -4.45 -2.45 16.60
CA LYS A 26 -3.81 -1.41 15.77
C LYS A 26 -2.61 -1.95 14.99
N ILE A 27 -1.76 -2.75 15.62
CA ILE A 27 -0.61 -3.38 14.96
C ILE A 27 -1.09 -4.30 13.83
N LEU A 28 -2.08 -5.15 14.08
CA LEU A 28 -2.65 -6.05 13.06
C LEU A 28 -3.22 -5.26 11.86
N LEU A 29 -3.96 -4.17 12.12
CA LEU A 29 -4.47 -3.30 11.06
C LEU A 29 -3.36 -2.64 10.24
N GLN A 30 -2.24 -2.29 10.88
CA GLN A 30 -1.11 -1.68 10.21
C GLN A 30 -0.33 -2.69 9.34
N VAL A 31 -0.13 -3.92 9.84
CA VAL A 31 0.59 -4.98 9.10
C VAL A 31 -0.23 -5.47 7.91
N THR A 32 -1.55 -5.59 8.07
CA THR A 32 -2.48 -6.05 7.01
C THR A 32 -2.70 -5.02 5.90
N ARG A 33 -2.39 -3.74 6.15
CA ARG A 33 -2.60 -2.62 5.22
C ARG A 33 -1.34 -1.79 5.04
N PRO A 34 -0.31 -2.36 4.38
CA PRO A 34 0.93 -1.66 4.17
C PRO A 34 0.79 -0.43 3.30
N ARG A 35 1.74 0.49 3.44
CA ARG A 35 1.79 1.70 2.61
C ARG A 35 2.16 1.33 1.19
N THR A 36 1.49 1.97 0.24
CA THR A 36 1.82 1.92 -1.18
C THR A 36 1.93 3.35 -1.71
N ALA A 37 2.72 3.57 -2.75
CA ALA A 37 2.87 4.89 -3.38
C ALA A 37 2.86 4.80 -4.90
N ILE A 38 2.13 5.68 -5.59
CA ILE A 38 2.32 5.89 -7.03
C ILE A 38 3.59 6.70 -7.21
N LEU A 39 4.48 6.22 -8.06
CA LEU A 39 5.75 6.89 -8.35
C LEU A 39 5.69 7.65 -9.68
N GLY A 40 6.32 8.82 -9.70
CA GLY A 40 6.59 9.61 -10.90
C GLY A 40 8.09 9.86 -11.02
N LYS A 41 8.54 10.13 -12.25
CA LYS A 41 9.94 10.44 -12.57
C LYS A 41 10.20 11.92 -12.31
N ILE A 42 11.31 12.23 -11.64
CA ILE A 42 11.79 13.61 -11.50
C ILE A 42 12.46 14.03 -12.82
N PRO A 43 12.00 15.12 -13.49
CA PRO A 43 12.55 15.57 -14.76
C PRO A 43 14.07 15.75 -14.73
N GLY A 44 14.75 15.34 -15.81
CA GLY A 44 16.21 15.43 -15.91
C GLY A 44 17.01 14.42 -15.07
N THR A 45 16.34 13.49 -14.37
CA THR A 45 17.02 12.47 -13.54
C THR A 45 16.52 11.05 -13.83
N SER A 46 17.14 10.06 -13.22
CA SER A 46 16.66 8.67 -13.15
C SER A 46 15.85 8.35 -11.89
N VAL A 47 15.51 9.37 -11.09
CA VAL A 47 14.91 9.19 -9.77
C VAL A 47 13.39 9.14 -9.87
N TYR A 48 12.79 8.15 -9.21
CA TYR A 48 11.34 8.02 -9.03
C TYR A 48 10.94 8.35 -7.59
N ARG A 49 9.87 9.13 -7.42
CA ARG A 49 9.37 9.60 -6.13
C ARG A 49 7.84 9.59 -6.07
N ASN A 50 7.31 9.56 -4.85
CA ASN A 50 5.88 9.60 -4.61
C ASN A 50 5.31 10.93 -5.13
N ILE A 51 4.40 10.84 -6.09
CA ILE A 51 3.76 12.00 -6.73
C ILE A 51 2.96 12.90 -5.78
N HIS A 52 2.48 12.35 -4.66
CA HIS A 52 1.76 13.12 -3.65
C HIS A 52 2.70 13.90 -2.73
N GLN A 53 3.96 13.46 -2.63
CA GLN A 53 4.96 14.11 -1.79
C GLN A 53 5.85 15.08 -2.59
N TYR A 54 6.11 14.77 -3.87
CA TYR A 54 6.98 15.54 -4.75
C TYR A 54 6.19 16.01 -5.98
N PRO A 55 5.67 17.25 -5.97
CA PRO A 55 4.83 17.78 -7.05
C PRO A 55 5.51 17.83 -8.43
N GLU A 56 6.84 17.87 -8.45
CA GLU A 56 7.67 17.85 -9.66
C GLU A 56 7.79 16.45 -10.28
N ALA A 57 7.40 15.39 -9.56
CA ALA A 57 7.43 14.03 -10.06
C ALA A 57 6.32 13.80 -11.10
N THR A 58 6.70 13.55 -12.34
CA THR A 58 5.75 13.39 -13.45
C THR A 58 5.55 11.93 -13.81
N ARG A 59 4.30 11.58 -14.15
CA ARG A 59 3.97 10.24 -14.65
C ARG A 59 4.46 10.09 -16.09
N ILE A 60 4.82 8.86 -16.46
CA ILE A 60 5.16 8.52 -17.85
C ILE A 60 3.88 8.02 -18.53
N PRO A 61 3.45 8.60 -19.67
CA PRO A 61 2.26 8.14 -20.37
C PRO A 61 2.32 6.64 -20.69
N GLY A 62 1.24 5.92 -20.42
CA GLY A 62 1.13 4.47 -20.63
C GLY A 62 1.88 3.60 -19.61
N VAL A 63 2.50 4.18 -18.57
CA VAL A 63 3.21 3.45 -17.52
C VAL A 63 2.66 3.82 -16.15
N LEU A 64 2.28 2.81 -15.36
CA LEU A 64 1.92 2.96 -13.96
C LEU A 64 3.02 2.34 -13.10
N THR A 65 3.67 3.15 -12.25
CA THR A 65 4.69 2.66 -11.31
C THR A 65 4.16 2.73 -9.89
N ILE A 66 4.15 1.59 -9.19
CA ILE A 66 3.60 1.44 -7.85
C ILE A 66 4.67 0.86 -6.94
N ARG A 67 4.95 1.52 -5.82
CA ARG A 67 5.84 1.03 -4.78
C ARG A 67 5.08 0.34 -3.65
N VAL A 68 5.60 -0.80 -3.20
CA VAL A 68 5.11 -1.52 -2.02
C VAL A 68 6.12 -1.33 -0.88
N ASP A 69 5.70 -0.68 0.21
CA ASP A 69 6.57 -0.31 1.33
C ASP A 69 6.50 -1.32 2.50
N SER A 70 6.43 -2.63 2.20
CA SER A 70 6.44 -3.69 3.22
C SER A 70 6.80 -5.07 2.66
N ALA A 71 7.21 -5.98 3.54
CA ALA A 71 7.16 -7.42 3.26
C ALA A 71 5.73 -7.85 2.87
N ILE A 72 5.63 -8.90 2.05
CA ILE A 72 4.35 -9.43 1.55
C ILE A 72 4.14 -10.82 2.13
N TYR A 73 3.17 -10.93 3.03
CA TYR A 73 2.82 -12.17 3.71
C TYR A 73 1.35 -12.51 3.51
N PHE A 74 0.93 -13.69 3.95
CA PHE A 74 -0.47 -14.11 4.00
C PHE A 74 -1.42 -13.05 4.58
N SER A 75 -0.96 -12.33 5.62
CA SER A 75 -1.77 -11.29 6.29
C SER A 75 -2.12 -10.09 5.41
N ASN A 76 -1.33 -9.77 4.38
CA ASN A 76 -1.47 -8.54 3.59
C ASN A 76 -1.42 -8.73 2.06
N SER A 77 -1.11 -9.93 1.56
CA SER A 77 -0.93 -10.18 0.12
C SER A 77 -2.17 -9.85 -0.71
N ASN A 78 -3.36 -10.26 -0.24
CA ASN A 78 -4.63 -9.93 -0.87
C ASN A 78 -4.87 -8.41 -0.92
N TYR A 79 -4.58 -7.72 0.18
CA TYR A 79 -4.73 -6.27 0.26
C TYR A 79 -3.82 -5.56 -0.75
N VAL A 80 -2.55 -5.99 -0.86
CA VAL A 80 -1.60 -5.41 -1.82
C VAL A 80 -2.09 -5.62 -3.25
N ARG A 81 -2.50 -6.84 -3.62
CA ARG A 81 -3.04 -7.16 -4.95
C ARG A 81 -4.25 -6.29 -5.29
N GLU A 82 -5.26 -6.27 -4.42
CA GLU A 82 -6.48 -5.48 -4.63
C GLU A 82 -6.20 -3.98 -4.68
N ARG A 83 -5.22 -3.50 -3.89
CA ARG A 83 -4.81 -2.11 -3.90
C ARG A 83 -4.17 -1.73 -5.24
N ILE A 84 -3.29 -2.58 -5.77
CA ILE A 84 -2.64 -2.36 -7.07
C ILE A 84 -3.69 -2.37 -8.19
N GLN A 85 -4.59 -3.36 -8.20
CA GLN A 85 -5.67 -3.44 -9.18
C GLN A 85 -6.57 -2.20 -9.16
N ARG A 86 -6.97 -1.75 -7.96
CA ARG A 86 -7.77 -0.53 -7.81
C ARG A 86 -7.06 0.70 -8.41
N TRP A 87 -5.76 0.85 -8.16
CA TRP A 87 -4.99 1.94 -8.76
C TRP A 87 -4.87 1.83 -10.28
N LEU A 88 -4.74 0.61 -10.81
CA LEU A 88 -4.74 0.41 -12.25
C LEU A 88 -6.06 0.87 -12.86
N THR A 89 -7.20 0.43 -12.31
CA THR A 89 -8.53 0.85 -12.76
C THR A 89 -8.73 2.36 -12.64
N ASP A 90 -8.41 2.95 -11.49
CA ASP A 90 -8.55 4.39 -11.25
C ASP A 90 -7.71 5.23 -12.24
N GLU A 91 -6.49 4.79 -12.56
CA GLU A 91 -5.62 5.50 -13.50
C GLU A 91 -6.05 5.27 -14.96
N GLU A 92 -6.56 4.08 -15.31
CA GLU A 92 -7.15 3.81 -16.64
C GLU A 92 -8.36 4.70 -16.93
N GLU A 93 -9.25 4.90 -15.95
CA GLU A 93 -10.39 5.81 -16.08
C GLU A 93 -9.92 7.26 -16.30
N LYS A 94 -8.90 7.71 -15.56
CA LYS A 94 -8.34 9.06 -15.72
C LYS A 94 -7.73 9.26 -17.09
N VAL A 95 -6.88 8.34 -17.57
CA VAL A 95 -6.24 8.49 -18.89
C VAL A 95 -7.27 8.47 -20.02
N LYS A 96 -8.33 7.65 -19.88
CA LYS A 96 -9.45 7.63 -20.83
C LYS A 96 -10.20 8.96 -20.87
N ALA A 97 -10.46 9.57 -19.72
CA ALA A 97 -11.15 10.86 -19.65
C ALA A 97 -10.38 12.00 -20.34
N VAL A 98 -9.05 11.94 -20.35
CA VAL A 98 -8.18 12.94 -21.00
C VAL A 98 -7.63 12.48 -22.36
N SER A 99 -8.17 11.39 -22.93
CA SER A 99 -7.74 10.83 -24.23
C SER A 99 -6.23 10.54 -24.32
N LEU A 100 -5.61 10.16 -23.20
CA LEU A 100 -4.24 9.69 -23.14
C LEU A 100 -4.16 8.18 -23.44
N PRO A 101 -2.98 7.66 -23.83
CA PRO A 101 -2.78 6.23 -24.04
C PRO A 101 -3.16 5.43 -22.79
N ARG A 102 -3.82 4.28 -23.00
CA ARG A 102 -4.07 3.30 -21.95
C ARG A 102 -2.77 2.88 -21.27
N ILE A 103 -2.87 2.40 -20.04
CA ILE A 103 -1.74 1.79 -19.35
C ILE A 103 -1.33 0.53 -20.13
N GLN A 104 -0.05 0.46 -20.48
CA GLN A 104 0.57 -0.66 -21.20
C GLN A 104 1.54 -1.42 -20.30
N PHE A 105 2.14 -0.73 -19.32
CA PHE A 105 3.10 -1.30 -18.41
C PHE A 105 2.73 -0.96 -16.97
N LEU A 106 2.64 -2.00 -16.13
CA LEU A 106 2.62 -1.89 -14.69
C LEU A 106 4.01 -2.25 -14.16
N ILE A 107 4.65 -1.31 -13.46
CA ILE A 107 5.94 -1.52 -12.80
C ILE A 107 5.68 -1.56 -11.30
N ILE A 108 6.03 -2.68 -10.66
CA ILE A 108 5.97 -2.80 -9.21
C ILE A 108 7.37 -2.61 -8.65
N GLU A 109 7.58 -1.49 -7.96
CA GLU A 109 8.82 -1.14 -7.28
C GLU A 109 8.85 -1.86 -5.92
N MET A 110 9.69 -2.90 -5.83
CA MET A 110 9.77 -3.81 -4.68
C MET A 110 11.08 -3.67 -3.88
N SER A 111 11.92 -2.66 -4.12
CA SER A 111 13.16 -2.45 -3.35
C SER A 111 12.93 -2.36 -1.83
N PRO A 112 11.82 -1.81 -1.31
CA PRO A 112 11.52 -1.83 0.12
C PRO A 112 10.97 -3.15 0.65
N VAL A 113 10.61 -4.09 -0.23
CA VAL A 113 10.04 -5.40 0.14
C VAL A 113 11.18 -6.28 0.65
N THR A 114 11.19 -6.52 1.96
CA THR A 114 12.28 -7.27 2.61
C THR A 114 12.12 -8.78 2.52
N ASP A 115 10.90 -9.27 2.39
CA ASP A 115 10.58 -10.71 2.36
C ASP A 115 9.22 -10.98 1.71
N ILE A 116 9.03 -12.18 1.17
CA ILE A 116 7.80 -12.64 0.50
C ILE A 116 7.55 -14.12 0.85
N ASP A 117 6.37 -14.44 1.40
CA ASP A 117 5.95 -15.83 1.61
C ASP A 117 5.19 -16.42 0.41
N THR A 118 4.82 -17.71 0.49
CA THR A 118 4.05 -18.42 -0.54
C THR A 118 2.75 -17.70 -0.92
N SER A 119 2.05 -17.10 0.06
CA SER A 119 0.79 -16.39 -0.20
C SER A 119 1.04 -15.06 -0.92
N GLY A 120 2.17 -14.40 -0.65
CA GLY A 120 2.65 -13.25 -1.38
C GLY A 120 2.98 -13.59 -2.84
N ILE A 121 3.69 -14.70 -3.08
CA ILE A 121 4.01 -15.19 -4.43
C ILE A 121 2.72 -15.45 -5.21
N ASN A 122 1.77 -16.20 -4.65
CA ASN A 122 0.49 -16.48 -5.29
C ASN A 122 -0.28 -15.19 -5.64
N ALA A 123 -0.29 -14.21 -4.75
CA ALA A 123 -0.95 -12.94 -5.02
C ALA A 123 -0.31 -12.15 -6.18
N LEU A 124 1.00 -12.22 -6.34
CA LEU A 124 1.71 -11.61 -7.47
C LEU A 124 1.50 -12.39 -8.77
N GLU A 125 1.43 -13.73 -8.71
CA GLU A 125 1.06 -14.54 -9.87
C GLU A 125 -0.35 -14.24 -10.36
N ASP A 126 -1.32 -14.13 -9.44
CA ASP A 126 -2.70 -13.78 -9.77
C ASP A 126 -2.76 -12.38 -10.40
N LEU A 127 -1.97 -11.43 -9.89
CA LEU A 127 -1.86 -10.09 -10.45
C LEU A 127 -1.25 -10.08 -11.85
N TYR A 128 -0.31 -10.98 -12.15
CA TYR A 128 0.29 -11.09 -13.48
C TYR A 128 -0.67 -11.72 -14.51
N LYS A 129 -1.54 -12.62 -14.05
CA LYS A 129 -2.52 -13.33 -14.90
C LYS A 129 -3.79 -12.51 -15.18
N SER A 130 -4.08 -11.49 -14.36
CA SER A 130 -5.25 -10.60 -14.51
C SER A 130 -5.05 -9.55 -15.58
#